data_AF-A0A9Q0IAR1-F1
#
_entry.id   AF-A0A9Q0IAR1-F1
#
_cell.length_a   1.000
_cell.length_b   1.000
_cell.length_c   1.000
_cell.angle_alpha   90.00
_cell.angle_beta   90.00
_cell.angle_gamma   90.00
#
_symmetry.space_group_name_H-M   'P 1'
#
loop_
_entity.id
_entity.type
_entity.pdbx_description
1 polymer ?
#
loop_
_entity_poly.entity_id
_entity_poly.type
_entity_poly.pdbx_seq_one_letter_code
_entity_poly.pdbx_strand_id
1 'polypeptide(L)'
;MIPGLATYVDCYTSVNSKPQVMILFDFDQCVNDTLALLISILTSTFIIVTTSMATVAHIFYWDASYVLHYLKAKWKGYGSSASPGSVYDVFVTYDTKDPWVSEWVLEKLRVKLEDEGDKALPLCLEERDWPPGTPLIDNLTQSIRYSRKTLFVLTQAYAKTGVFRLAMYLAHQRLLDENLDVILVLMLGVLHGPPTAHG
;
A
#
# COMPACT_ATOMS: atom_id res chain seq x y z
N MET A 1 -41.82 -28.52 -35.65
CA MET A 1 -43.04 -27.91 -36.24
C MET A 1 -44.05 -27.72 -35.12
N ILE A 2 -44.24 -26.49 -34.63
CA ILE A 2 -45.21 -26.18 -33.57
C ILE A 2 -46.56 -25.95 -34.26
N PRO A 3 -47.62 -26.74 -34.00
CA PRO A 3 -48.91 -26.55 -34.64
C PRO A 3 -49.68 -25.42 -33.93
N GLY A 4 -50.05 -24.36 -34.65
CA GLY A 4 -51.02 -23.36 -34.16
C GLY A 4 -50.66 -21.88 -34.34
N LEU A 5 -49.55 -21.52 -34.97
CA LEU A 5 -49.23 -20.10 -35.19
C LEU A 5 -49.88 -19.59 -36.49
N ALA A 6 -50.99 -18.87 -36.37
CA ALA A 6 -51.62 -18.18 -37.50
C ALA A 6 -50.65 -17.11 -38.04
N THR A 7 -50.20 -17.27 -39.29
CA THR A 7 -49.21 -16.40 -39.94
C THR A 7 -49.79 -15.10 -40.50
N TYR A 8 -51.12 -14.96 -40.48
CA TYR A 8 -51.81 -13.71 -40.79
C TYR A 8 -53.16 -13.67 -40.04
N VAL A 9 -53.60 -12.48 -39.66
CA VAL A 9 -54.90 -12.24 -39.02
C VAL A 9 -55.61 -11.16 -39.84
N ASP A 10 -56.78 -11.49 -40.39
CA ASP A 10 -57.64 -10.53 -41.07
C ASP A 10 -58.52 -9.82 -40.04
N CYS A 11 -58.31 -8.51 -39.85
CA CYS A 11 -59.19 -7.67 -39.06
C CYS A 11 -60.31 -7.12 -39.95
N TYR A 12 -61.56 -7.43 -39.63
CA TYR A 12 -62.71 -6.83 -40.30
C TYR A 12 -62.91 -5.39 -39.79
N THR A 13 -62.59 -4.40 -40.63
CA THR A 13 -63.06 -3.02 -40.46
C THR A 13 -64.23 -2.74 -41.41
N SER A 14 -65.21 -1.97 -40.94
CA SER A 14 -66.51 -1.76 -41.58
C SER A 14 -66.46 -1.41 -43.08
N VAL A 15 -67.00 -2.34 -43.89
CA VAL A 15 -67.82 -2.26 -45.12
C VAL A 15 -67.41 -1.35 -46.30
N ASN A 16 -66.30 -0.58 -46.29
CA ASN A 16 -65.93 0.15 -47.52
C ASN A 16 -64.44 0.45 -47.80
N SER A 17 -63.51 -0.28 -47.21
CA SER A 17 -62.08 -0.19 -47.57
C SER A 17 -61.48 -1.57 -47.90
N LYS A 18 -60.62 -1.60 -48.91
CA LYS A 18 -59.90 -2.80 -49.37
C LYS A 18 -59.12 -3.43 -48.19
N PRO A 19 -59.05 -4.77 -48.08
CA PRO A 19 -58.29 -5.42 -47.02
C PRO A 19 -56.82 -4.96 -47.08
N GLN A 20 -56.33 -4.36 -46.00
CA GLN A 20 -54.92 -4.03 -45.82
C GLN A 20 -54.35 -4.92 -44.72
N VAL A 21 -53.29 -5.65 -45.07
CA VAL A 21 -52.53 -6.49 -44.14
C VAL A 21 -51.77 -5.56 -43.20
N MET A 22 -52.10 -5.58 -41.91
CA MET A 22 -51.56 -4.62 -40.94
C MET A 22 -50.22 -5.07 -40.32
N ILE A 23 -49.91 -6.37 -40.31
CA ILE A 23 -48.64 -6.88 -39.81
C ILE A 23 -48.20 -8.08 -40.66
N LEU A 24 -47.12 -7.91 -41.42
CA LEU A 24 -46.40 -9.01 -42.09
C LEU A 24 -45.29 -9.46 -41.13
N PHE A 25 -45.48 -10.59 -40.45
CA PHE A 25 -44.39 -11.24 -39.71
C PHE A 25 -43.55 -12.05 -40.69
N ASP A 26 -42.38 -11.51 -41.04
CA ASP A 26 -41.42 -12.19 -41.89
C ASP A 26 -40.67 -13.27 -41.09
N PHE A 27 -41.08 -14.54 -41.29
CA PHE A 27 -40.50 -15.70 -40.61
C PHE A 27 -39.24 -16.25 -41.32
N ASP A 28 -38.71 -15.57 -42.36
CA ASP A 28 -37.56 -16.09 -43.13
C ASP A 28 -36.30 -16.28 -42.28
N GLN A 29 -36.14 -15.46 -41.23
CA GLN A 29 -35.05 -15.58 -40.25
C GLN A 29 -35.14 -16.88 -39.42
N CYS A 30 -36.31 -17.51 -39.37
CA CYS A 30 -36.61 -18.74 -38.63
C CYS A 30 -36.74 -19.98 -39.53
N VAL A 31 -36.89 -19.79 -40.85
CA VAL A 31 -36.92 -20.88 -41.85
C VAL A 31 -35.51 -21.26 -42.32
N ASN A 32 -34.59 -20.30 -42.37
CA ASN A 32 -33.23 -20.59 -42.78
C ASN A 32 -32.36 -21.04 -41.59
N ASP A 33 -32.35 -22.36 -41.35
CA ASP A 33 -31.57 -23.00 -40.27
C ASP A 33 -30.12 -22.51 -40.23
N THR A 34 -29.49 -22.29 -41.40
CA THR A 34 -28.11 -21.79 -41.47
C THR A 34 -27.95 -20.37 -40.95
N LEU A 35 -28.89 -19.46 -41.22
CA LEU A 35 -28.83 -18.07 -40.80
C LEU A 35 -29.15 -17.93 -39.31
N ALA A 36 -30.14 -18.68 -38.83
CA ALA A 36 -30.45 -18.77 -37.39
C ALA A 36 -29.27 -19.32 -36.58
N LEU A 37 -28.58 -20.36 -37.10
CA LEU A 37 -27.35 -20.88 -36.50
C LEU A 37 -26.21 -19.84 -36.50
N LEU A 38 -26.01 -19.11 -37.59
CA LEU A 38 -24.99 -18.05 -37.67
C LEU A 38 -25.23 -16.94 -36.65
N ILE A 39 -26.46 -16.43 -36.55
CA ILE A 39 -26.82 -15.39 -35.57
C ILE A 39 -26.65 -15.92 -34.13
N SER A 40 -27.05 -17.18 -33.88
CA SER A 40 -26.90 -17.80 -32.56
C SER A 40 -25.44 -17.94 -32.15
N ILE A 41 -24.55 -18.31 -33.08
CA ILE A 41 -23.10 -18.40 -32.84
C ILE A 41 -22.51 -17.02 -32.57
N LEU A 42 -22.85 -16.03 -33.40
CA LEU A 42 -22.33 -14.66 -33.25
C LEU A 42 -22.75 -14.00 -31.93
N THR A 43 -24.02 -14.15 -31.55
CA THR A 43 -24.53 -13.62 -30.29
C THR A 43 -23.94 -14.35 -29.08
N SER A 44 -23.85 -15.68 -29.11
CA SER A 44 -23.26 -16.46 -28.03
C SER A 44 -21.77 -16.15 -27.84
N THR A 45 -21.01 -16.03 -28.93
CA THR A 45 -19.59 -15.66 -28.86
C THR A 45 -19.41 -14.26 -28.29
N PHE A 46 -20.23 -13.29 -28.71
CA PHE A 46 -20.19 -11.94 -28.16
C PHE A 46 -20.47 -11.91 -26.64
N ILE A 47 -21.46 -12.67 -26.17
CA ILE A 47 -21.78 -12.78 -24.74
C ILE A 47 -20.63 -13.42 -23.97
N ILE A 48 -20.03 -14.50 -24.49
CA ILE A 48 -18.90 -15.18 -23.84
C ILE A 48 -17.68 -14.25 -23.77
N VAL A 49 -17.40 -13.50 -24.83
CA VAL A 49 -16.26 -12.57 -24.88
C VAL A 49 -16.47 -11.42 -23.89
N THR A 50 -17.65 -10.80 -23.88
CA THR A 50 -17.94 -9.68 -22.96
C THR A 50 -17.93 -10.10 -21.49
N THR A 51 -18.51 -11.26 -21.16
CA THR A 51 -18.51 -11.77 -19.78
C THR A 51 -17.12 -12.20 -19.31
N SER A 52 -16.34 -12.88 -20.16
CA SER A 52 -14.96 -13.25 -19.83
C SER A 52 -14.05 -12.03 -19.68
N MET A 53 -14.16 -11.01 -20.53
CA MET A 53 -13.41 -9.77 -20.37
C MET A 53 -13.78 -9.04 -19.08
N ALA A 54 -15.07 -8.99 -18.72
CA ALA A 54 -15.51 -8.35 -17.48
C ALA A 54 -15.00 -9.06 -16.23
N THR A 55 -15.02 -10.40 -16.21
CA THR A 55 -14.51 -11.18 -15.06
C THR A 55 -12.99 -11.08 -14.94
N VAL A 56 -12.27 -11.18 -16.07
CA VAL A 56 -10.82 -10.96 -16.13
C VAL A 56 -10.50 -9.54 -15.65
N ALA A 57 -11.14 -8.51 -16.18
CA ALA A 57 -10.89 -7.13 -15.75
C ALA A 57 -11.13 -6.94 -14.25
N HIS A 58 -12.21 -7.48 -13.69
CA HIS A 58 -12.50 -7.33 -12.27
C HIS A 58 -11.49 -8.05 -11.36
N ILE A 59 -11.08 -9.27 -11.73
CA ILE A 59 -10.09 -10.06 -10.98
C ILE A 59 -8.71 -9.39 -11.08
N PHE A 60 -8.27 -9.10 -12.30
CA PHE A 60 -6.93 -8.54 -12.54
C PHE A 60 -6.80 -7.08 -12.13
N TYR A 61 -7.88 -6.29 -11.99
CA TYR A 61 -7.79 -4.90 -11.56
C TYR A 61 -7.20 -4.78 -10.15
N TRP A 62 -7.63 -5.64 -9.23
CA TRP A 62 -7.11 -5.63 -7.86
C TRP A 62 -5.67 -6.14 -7.80
N ASP A 63 -5.35 -7.19 -8.55
CA ASP A 63 -3.98 -7.71 -8.63
C ASP A 63 -3.02 -6.70 -9.27
N ALA A 64 -3.42 -6.07 -10.38
CA ALA A 64 -2.63 -5.04 -11.04
C ALA A 64 -2.47 -3.81 -10.16
N SER A 65 -3.53 -3.38 -9.45
CA SER A 65 -3.46 -2.29 -8.48
C SER A 65 -2.50 -2.64 -7.33
N TYR A 66 -2.62 -3.84 -6.75
CA TYR A 66 -1.74 -4.31 -5.69
C TYR A 66 -0.28 -4.38 -6.14
N VAL A 67 -0.01 -4.98 -7.31
CA VAL A 67 1.33 -5.04 -7.89
C VAL A 67 1.87 -3.65 -8.18
N LEU A 68 1.05 -2.73 -8.69
CA LEU A 68 1.45 -1.35 -8.94
C LEU A 68 1.76 -0.60 -7.63
N HIS A 69 0.96 -0.78 -6.57
CA HIS A 69 1.22 -0.23 -5.25
C HIS A 69 2.48 -0.81 -4.62
N TYR A 70 2.69 -2.12 -4.73
CA TYR A 70 3.87 -2.82 -4.26
C TYR A 70 5.13 -2.37 -5.02
N LEU A 71 5.06 -2.28 -6.35
CA LEU A 71 6.16 -1.78 -7.18
C LEU A 71 6.42 -0.30 -6.90
N LYS A 72 5.39 0.52 -6.71
CA LYS A 72 5.53 1.93 -6.32
C LYS A 72 6.18 2.08 -4.94
N ALA A 73 5.81 1.24 -3.97
CA ALA A 73 6.44 1.21 -2.66
C ALA A 73 7.90 0.72 -2.75
N LYS A 74 8.17 -0.31 -3.56
CA LYS A 74 9.52 -0.83 -3.80
C LYS A 74 10.39 0.19 -4.55
N TRP A 75 9.85 0.90 -5.52
CA TRP A 75 10.55 1.99 -6.21
C TRP A 75 10.72 3.23 -5.32
N LYS A 76 9.77 3.55 -4.46
CA LYS A 76 9.90 4.61 -3.45
C LYS A 76 10.83 4.21 -2.29
N GLY A 77 11.03 2.91 -2.06
CA GLY A 77 12.01 2.36 -1.12
C GLY A 77 13.40 2.16 -1.72
N TYR A 78 13.50 1.90 -3.04
CA TYR A 78 14.77 1.71 -3.76
C TYR A 78 15.34 3.04 -4.26
N GLY A 79 14.48 3.93 -4.74
CA GLY A 79 14.74 5.36 -4.77
C GLY A 79 14.52 5.88 -3.37
N SER A 80 15.47 5.62 -2.48
CA SER A 80 15.64 6.37 -1.24
C SER A 80 15.23 7.80 -1.54
N SER A 81 14.18 8.29 -0.89
CA SER A 81 13.92 9.72 -0.83
C SER A 81 15.08 10.33 -0.06
N ALA A 82 16.26 10.36 -0.68
CA ALA A 82 17.33 11.23 -0.36
C ALA A 82 16.73 12.60 -0.60
N SER A 83 16.18 13.17 0.48
CA SER A 83 16.24 14.61 0.62
C SER A 83 17.67 14.98 0.23
N PRO A 84 17.89 15.86 -0.76
CA PRO A 84 19.22 16.17 -1.29
C PRO A 84 20.19 16.77 -0.26
N GLY A 85 19.86 16.76 1.04
CA GLY A 85 20.72 17.09 2.16
C GLY A 85 20.73 16.09 3.33
N SER A 86 20.18 14.87 3.21
CA SER A 86 20.29 13.88 4.29
C SER A 86 21.69 13.22 4.28
N VAL A 87 22.53 13.57 5.25
CA VAL A 87 23.89 13.01 5.42
C VAL A 87 23.83 11.61 6.04
N TYR A 88 22.81 11.35 6.86
CA TYR A 88 22.65 10.09 7.58
C TYR A 88 21.39 9.35 7.16
N ASP A 89 21.42 8.04 7.32
CA ASP A 89 20.30 7.17 6.99
C ASP A 89 19.35 7.07 8.18
N VAL A 90 19.91 6.93 9.38
CA VAL A 90 19.15 6.80 10.62
C VAL A 90 19.83 7.60 11.74
N PHE A 91 19.07 8.49 12.39
CA PHE A 91 19.43 9.05 13.68
C PHE A 91 18.93 8.12 14.78
N VAL A 92 19.78 7.74 15.73
CA VAL A 92 19.40 6.88 16.85
C VAL A 92 19.40 7.69 18.14
N THR A 93 18.24 7.75 18.80
CA THR A 93 18.07 8.44 20.09
C THR A 93 17.74 7.41 21.17
N TYR A 94 18.52 7.44 22.25
CA TYR A 94 18.48 6.46 23.34
C TYR A 94 18.81 7.14 24.66
N ASP A 95 18.72 6.40 25.77
CA ASP A 95 19.12 6.92 27.08
C ASP A 95 20.64 6.79 27.24
N THR A 96 21.37 7.88 27.05
CA THR A 96 22.83 7.93 27.27
C THR A 96 23.22 7.74 28.73
N LYS A 97 22.26 7.88 29.67
CA LYS A 97 22.50 7.66 31.10
C LYS A 97 22.39 6.20 31.51
N ASP A 98 21.77 5.35 30.67
CA ASP A 98 21.66 3.93 30.92
C ASP A 98 22.84 3.22 30.23
N PRO A 99 23.84 2.74 30.99
CA PRO A 99 25.04 2.13 30.41
C PRO A 99 24.71 0.89 29.58
N TRP A 100 23.70 0.12 29.99
CA TRP A 100 23.33 -1.11 29.30
C TRP A 100 22.75 -0.82 27.91
N VAL A 101 21.96 0.24 27.80
CA VAL A 101 21.38 0.67 26.52
C VAL A 101 22.46 1.30 25.64
N SER A 102 23.27 2.21 26.19
CA SER A 102 24.36 2.86 25.44
C SER A 102 25.35 1.82 24.89
N GLU A 103 25.80 0.87 25.70
CA GLU A 103 26.67 -0.23 25.28
C GLU A 103 26.01 -1.09 24.20
N TRP A 104 24.74 -1.47 24.37
CA TRP A 104 24.03 -2.25 23.37
C TRP A 104 23.88 -1.50 22.03
N VAL A 105 23.61 -0.20 22.06
CA VAL A 105 23.50 0.64 20.86
C VAL A 105 24.84 0.75 20.15
N LEU A 106 25.92 1.03 20.89
CA LEU A 106 27.24 1.25 20.31
C LEU A 106 27.92 -0.03 19.83
N GLU A 107 27.77 -1.14 20.55
CA GLU A 107 28.48 -2.39 20.25
C GLU A 107 27.66 -3.36 19.40
N LYS A 108 26.33 -3.38 19.53
CA LYS A 108 25.49 -4.30 18.75
C LYS A 108 24.74 -3.62 17.62
N LEU A 109 23.97 -2.57 17.93
CA LEU A 109 23.12 -1.94 16.93
C LEU A 109 23.95 -1.27 15.83
N ARG A 110 24.98 -0.50 16.22
CA ARG A 110 25.89 0.16 15.27
C ARG A 110 26.56 -0.85 14.36
N VAL A 111 27.23 -1.86 14.93
CA VAL A 111 27.97 -2.88 14.16
C VAL A 111 27.04 -3.61 13.18
N LYS A 112 25.82 -3.95 13.59
CA LYS A 112 24.85 -4.61 12.71
C LYS A 112 24.38 -3.76 11.52
N LEU A 113 24.32 -2.44 11.68
CA LEU A 113 23.77 -1.54 10.66
C LEU A 113 24.85 -0.87 9.80
N GLU A 114 26.02 -0.58 10.39
CA GLU A 114 27.16 0.01 9.67
C GLU A 114 28.05 -1.07 9.03
N ASP A 115 28.35 -2.18 9.73
CA ASP A 115 29.40 -3.15 9.32
C ASP A 115 28.86 -4.49 8.77
N GLU A 116 27.80 -5.06 9.36
CA GLU A 116 27.29 -6.41 8.99
C GLU A 116 26.13 -6.38 7.97
N GLY A 117 25.55 -5.22 7.67
CA GLY A 117 24.40 -5.10 6.79
C GLY A 117 24.74 -5.31 5.31
N ASP A 118 23.75 -5.75 4.51
CA ASP A 118 23.87 -5.83 3.03
C ASP A 118 24.24 -4.48 2.38
N LYS A 119 23.99 -3.38 3.10
CA LYS A 119 24.38 -2.01 2.75
C LYS A 119 24.81 -1.29 4.03
N ALA A 120 25.94 -0.57 3.97
CA ALA A 120 26.36 0.32 5.05
C ALA A 120 25.37 1.47 5.20
N LEU A 121 24.70 1.55 6.35
CA LEU A 121 23.75 2.60 6.70
C LEU A 121 24.43 3.60 7.65
N PRO A 122 24.86 4.79 7.21
CA PRO A 122 25.48 5.77 8.10
C PRO A 122 24.51 6.19 9.21
N LEU A 123 24.93 5.96 10.47
CA LEU A 123 24.14 6.32 11.64
C LEU A 123 24.57 7.68 12.19
N CYS A 124 23.61 8.45 12.71
CA CYS A 124 23.87 9.59 13.56
C CYS A 124 23.60 9.20 15.02
N LEU A 125 24.59 9.38 15.88
CA LEU A 125 24.55 9.04 17.31
C LEU A 125 24.85 10.28 18.16
N GLU A 126 24.08 10.46 19.23
CA GLU A 126 24.22 11.57 20.19
C GLU A 126 25.64 11.66 20.79
N GLU A 127 26.24 10.54 21.17
CA GLU A 127 27.56 10.53 21.84
C GLU A 127 28.75 10.70 20.88
N ARG A 128 28.56 10.50 19.56
CA ARG A 128 29.63 10.52 18.54
C ARG A 128 29.60 11.77 17.67
N ASP A 129 28.43 12.13 17.19
CA ASP A 129 28.29 13.05 16.06
C ASP A 129 27.85 14.45 16.48
N TRP A 130 27.51 14.66 17.76
CA TRP A 130 27.09 15.96 18.26
C TRP A 130 28.27 16.90 18.51
N PRO A 131 28.25 18.12 17.93
CA PRO A 131 29.30 19.10 18.17
C PRO A 131 29.24 19.65 19.61
N PRO A 132 30.40 19.82 20.27
CA PRO A 132 30.45 20.39 21.61
C PRO A 132 30.01 21.87 21.60
N GLY A 133 29.34 22.30 22.67
CA GLY A 133 28.90 23.68 22.85
C GLY A 133 27.60 24.06 22.14
N THR A 134 26.97 23.13 21.41
CA THR A 134 25.66 23.35 20.77
C THR A 134 24.52 22.94 21.72
N PRO A 135 23.41 23.69 21.79
CA PRO A 135 22.26 23.31 22.61
C PRO A 135 21.66 21.96 22.20
N LEU A 136 21.19 21.19 23.18
CA LEU A 136 20.52 19.90 22.99
C LEU A 136 19.42 19.96 21.93
N ILE A 137 18.58 20.99 21.97
CA ILE A 137 17.44 21.16 21.05
C ILE A 137 17.91 21.32 19.61
N ASP A 138 18.98 22.09 19.40
CA ASP A 138 19.53 22.35 18.06
C ASP A 138 20.18 21.07 17.51
N ASN A 139 20.96 20.37 18.33
CA ASN A 139 21.55 19.08 17.95
C ASN A 139 20.48 18.04 17.59
N LEU A 140 19.42 17.91 18.40
CA LEU A 140 18.31 17.02 18.11
C LEU A 140 17.61 17.39 16.81
N THR A 141 17.29 18.67 16.62
CA THR A 141 16.60 19.15 15.43
C THR A 141 17.42 18.90 14.17
N GLN A 142 18.72 19.19 14.20
CA GLN A 142 19.63 18.93 13.09
C GLN A 142 19.79 17.44 12.82
N SER A 143 19.99 16.62 13.85
CA SER A 143 20.15 15.17 13.70
C SER A 143 18.90 14.52 13.10
N ILE A 144 17.71 14.94 13.56
CA ILE A 144 16.44 14.50 12.99
C ILE A 144 16.32 14.97 11.54
N ARG A 145 16.68 16.21 11.20
CA ARG A 145 16.50 16.75 9.84
C ARG A 145 17.49 16.18 8.82
N TYR A 146 18.74 15.98 9.21
CA TYR A 146 19.79 15.42 8.35
C TYR A 146 19.76 13.90 8.24
N SER A 147 18.88 13.23 8.98
CA SER A 147 18.66 11.79 8.88
C SER A 147 17.41 11.47 8.08
N ARG A 148 17.37 10.35 7.36
CA ARG A 148 16.15 9.93 6.65
C ARG A 148 15.10 9.35 7.59
N LYS A 149 15.55 8.63 8.62
CA LYS A 149 14.74 8.04 9.68
C LYS A 149 15.30 8.42 11.05
N THR A 150 14.45 8.38 12.07
CA THR A 150 14.77 8.55 13.48
C THR A 150 14.33 7.29 14.22
N LEU A 151 15.28 6.58 14.81
CA LEU A 151 15.07 5.39 15.60
C LEU A 151 15.12 5.73 17.09
N PHE A 152 14.01 5.51 17.78
CA PHE A 152 13.89 5.64 19.22
C PHE A 152 14.14 4.29 19.90
N VAL A 153 15.23 4.17 20.66
CA VAL A 153 15.47 3.00 21.51
C VAL A 153 14.88 3.28 22.89
N LEU A 154 13.74 2.66 23.16
CA LEU A 154 12.93 2.91 24.34
C LEU A 154 13.23 1.92 25.45
N THR A 155 13.53 2.45 26.63
CA THR A 155 13.39 1.76 27.92
C THR A 155 12.28 2.40 28.74
N GLN A 156 11.84 1.71 29.80
CA GLN A 156 10.81 2.23 30.71
C GLN A 156 11.23 3.55 31.38
N ALA A 157 12.53 3.73 31.63
CA ALA A 157 13.10 4.97 32.15
C ALA A 157 13.13 6.06 31.08
N TYR A 158 13.64 5.74 29.88
CA TYR A 158 13.81 6.70 28.80
C TYR A 158 12.48 7.34 28.35
N ALA A 159 11.41 6.55 28.29
CA ALA A 159 10.08 7.03 27.89
C ALA A 159 9.52 8.14 28.81
N LYS A 160 10.06 8.27 30.05
CA LYS A 160 9.66 9.30 31.01
C LYS A 160 10.52 10.56 30.94
N THR A 161 11.60 10.55 30.15
CA THR A 161 12.55 11.67 30.08
C THR A 161 12.00 12.83 29.24
N GLY A 162 12.45 14.05 29.56
CA GLY A 162 12.14 15.24 28.76
C GLY A 162 12.77 15.20 27.37
N VAL A 163 13.94 14.57 27.24
CA VAL A 163 14.66 14.41 25.97
C VAL A 163 13.83 13.58 24.99
N PHE A 164 13.29 12.43 25.44
CA PHE A 164 12.40 11.62 24.60
C PHE A 164 11.17 12.40 24.12
N ARG A 165 10.50 13.13 25.03
CA ARG A 165 9.31 13.92 24.67
C ARG A 165 9.63 14.99 23.62
N LEU A 166 10.76 15.68 23.79
CA LEU A 166 11.23 16.70 22.86
C LEU A 166 11.57 16.09 21.50
N ALA A 167 12.36 15.02 21.47
CA ALA A 167 12.76 14.34 20.24
C ALA A 167 11.54 13.78 19.48
N MET A 168 10.58 13.19 20.20
CA MET A 168 9.34 12.68 19.63
C MET A 168 8.47 13.81 19.07
N TYR A 169 8.40 14.95 19.76
CA TYR A 169 7.70 16.14 19.27
C TYR A 169 8.31 16.67 17.97
N LEU A 170 9.64 16.86 17.93
CA LEU A 170 10.36 17.34 16.75
C LEU A 170 10.21 16.38 15.55
N ALA A 171 10.29 15.06 15.80
CA ALA A 171 10.12 14.06 14.76
C ALA A 171 8.68 14.06 14.19
N HIS A 172 7.66 14.22 15.04
CA HIS A 172 6.27 14.36 14.58
C HIS A 172 6.05 15.64 13.79
N GLN A 173 6.63 16.76 14.23
CA GLN A 173 6.52 18.02 13.51
C GLN A 173 7.08 17.88 12.09
N ARG A 174 8.24 17.23 11.93
CA ARG A 174 8.82 16.94 10.63
C ARG A 174 7.97 15.98 9.79
N LEU A 175 7.45 14.92 10.41
CA LEU A 175 6.53 13.98 9.75
C LEU A 175 5.30 14.71 9.18
N LEU A 176 4.75 15.67 9.92
CA LEU A 176 3.59 16.45 9.47
C LEU A 176 3.94 17.48 8.38
N ASP A 177 5.08 18.17 8.52
CA ASP A 177 5.51 19.23 7.60
C ASP A 177 6.04 18.67 6.27
N GLU A 178 6.84 17.60 6.31
CA GLU A 178 7.47 17.01 5.13
C GLU A 178 6.70 15.78 4.59
N ASN A 179 5.70 15.25 5.32
CA ASN A 179 4.94 14.02 5.02
C ASN A 179 5.85 12.80 4.71
N LEU A 180 7.01 12.78 5.36
CA LEU A 180 7.99 11.69 5.27
C LEU A 180 7.82 10.79 6.48
N ASP A 181 7.67 9.50 6.25
CA ASP A 181 7.68 8.51 7.33
C ASP A 181 9.06 8.50 7.99
N VAL A 182 9.23 9.17 9.14
CA VAL A 182 10.54 9.38 9.79
C VAL A 182 10.70 8.53 11.06
N ILE A 183 9.63 8.05 11.71
CA ILE A 183 9.73 7.53 13.09
C ILE A 183 9.78 5.99 13.13
N LEU A 184 10.83 5.44 13.74
CA LEU A 184 10.95 4.02 14.09
C LEU A 184 11.12 3.88 15.60
N VAL A 185 10.47 2.89 16.21
CA VAL A 185 10.52 2.67 17.66
C VAL A 185 10.96 1.25 17.96
N LEU A 186 12.03 1.10 18.73
CA LEU A 186 12.53 -0.16 19.25
C LEU A 186 12.36 -0.19 20.76
N MET A 187 11.48 -1.07 21.25
CA MET A 187 11.32 -1.29 22.70
C MET A 187 12.36 -2.30 23.19
N LEU A 188 13.24 -1.85 24.08
CA LEU A 188 14.24 -2.69 24.73
C LEU A 188 13.67 -3.13 26.09
N GLY A 189 13.03 -4.30 26.10
CA GLY A 189 12.46 -4.90 27.29
C GLY A 189 13.40 -5.90 27.94
N VAL A 190 13.52 -5.86 29.26
CA VAL A 190 13.99 -7.02 30.03
C VAL A 190 12.88 -8.06 29.96
N LEU A 191 13.15 -9.23 29.38
CA LEU A 191 12.31 -10.41 29.56
C LEU A 191 12.33 -10.74 31.06
N HIS A 192 11.37 -10.19 31.81
CA HIS A 192 11.09 -10.61 33.18
C HIS A 192 10.51 -12.03 33.08
N GLY A 193 11.37 -13.04 33.05
CA GLY A 193 10.98 -14.37 33.46
C GLY A 193 10.53 -14.30 34.93
N PRO A 194 9.41 -14.93 35.32
CA PRO A 194 8.98 -14.92 36.70
C PRO A 194 10.08 -15.52 37.59
N PRO A 195 10.30 -15.03 38.82
CA PRO A 195 11.25 -15.64 39.73
C PRO A 195 10.79 -17.06 40.01
N THR A 196 11.61 -18.04 39.60
CA THR A 196 11.47 -19.42 40.05
C THR A 196 11.63 -19.43 41.57
N ALA A 197 10.50 -19.57 42.26
CA ALA A 197 10.48 -19.91 43.66
C ALA A 197 11.12 -21.30 43.81
N HIS A 198 12.40 -21.34 44.18
CA HIS A 198 13.01 -22.54 44.72
C HIS A 198 12.45 -22.74 46.13
N GLY A 199 11.79 -23.89 46.32
CA GLY A 199 11.40 -24.43 47.61
C GLY A 199 12.57 -25.10 48.35
#